data_AF-A0A3D0X6T2-F1
#
_entry.id   AF-A0A3D0X6T2-F1
#
_cell.length_a   1.000
_cell.length_b   1.000
_cell.length_c   1.000
_cell.angle_alpha   90.00
_cell.angle_beta   90.00
_cell.angle_gamma   90.00
#
_symmetry.space_group_name_H-M   'P 1'
#
loop_
_entity.id
_entity.type
_entity.pdbx_description
1 polymer ?
#
loop_
_entity_poly.entity_id
_entity_poly.type
_entity_poly.pdbx_seq_one_letter_code
_entity_poly.pdbx_strand_id
1 'polypeptide(L)'
;AVVEVNITAHEKLCVEVCPLCGESKTGAFPKDVKANVQYGKNLQALVVAFNTVGAVSVNRIHEILGGVFNIPLSTGTVKNIVSRCAEKVKPALELIRQKLSESSLVHCDETGTNIDGKLHWVHNVSNGSYTYMTVSKKRGYEGIKSTGVLPDYHGIIVHDCWTSYWKFNDVTHSVCCAHLLRELNGIAENHPEQAWARKFKEHLLRMKRAKDKAIAAGKDYLSVFTIQKYKREYDIIIKEAYAQNPIAEPVRKKRGRVKRGKILALIDRLKKYKGAVCLFLEKLGVPFDNNQAERDIRNIKTKTKVCGCFRSRTGAEEYMGLMSFISTARKNGFDSYHAVKMVLSGQINQVFGIGC
;
A
#
# COMPACT_ATOMS: atom_id res chain seq x y z
N ALA A 1 -31.60 5.56 6.99
CA ALA A 1 -31.78 5.14 5.59
C ALA A 1 -32.55 3.84 5.59
N VAL A 2 -33.63 3.75 4.80
CA VAL A 2 -34.35 2.49 4.56
C VAL A 2 -33.66 1.81 3.37
N VAL A 3 -33.38 0.51 3.47
CA VAL A 3 -32.79 -0.25 2.36
C VAL A 3 -33.87 -1.07 1.70
N GLU A 4 -34.17 -0.74 0.45
CA GLU A 4 -35.16 -1.44 -0.36
C GLU A 4 -34.47 -2.51 -1.22
N VAL A 5 -35.03 -3.71 -1.21
CA VAL A 5 -34.58 -4.84 -2.04
C VAL A 5 -35.54 -5.00 -3.20
N ASN A 6 -35.10 -4.62 -4.40
CA ASN A 6 -35.87 -4.80 -5.62
C ASN A 6 -35.62 -6.19 -6.22
N ILE A 7 -36.69 -6.97 -6.37
CA ILE A 7 -36.67 -8.29 -7.01
C ILE A 7 -37.34 -8.17 -8.37
N THR A 8 -36.62 -8.54 -9.43
CA THR A 8 -37.15 -8.56 -10.80
C THR A 8 -37.22 -10.00 -11.28
N ALA A 9 -38.44 -10.51 -11.46
CA ALA A 9 -38.67 -11.80 -12.10
C ALA A 9 -38.65 -11.64 -13.62
N HIS A 10 -38.01 -12.59 -14.31
CA HIS A 10 -38.06 -12.69 -15.76
C HIS A 10 -38.72 -14.03 -16.11
N GLU A 11 -39.72 -13.99 -16.97
CA GLU A 11 -40.44 -15.18 -17.42
C GLU A 11 -40.28 -15.34 -18.92
N LYS A 12 -40.12 -16.59 -19.36
CA LYS A 12 -40.00 -16.95 -20.77
C LYS A 12 -41.35 -17.50 -21.21
N LEU A 13 -42.04 -16.79 -22.10
CA LEU A 13 -43.30 -17.25 -22.66
C LEU A 13 -43.03 -18.08 -23.93
N CYS A 14 -43.79 -19.17 -24.08
CA CYS A 14 -43.83 -20.01 -25.26
C CYS A 14 -45.23 -19.96 -25.86
N VAL A 15 -45.32 -19.65 -27.15
CA VAL A 15 -46.54 -19.74 -27.95
C VAL A 15 -46.40 -20.96 -28.84
N GLU A 16 -47.17 -22.02 -28.58
CA GLU A 16 -47.01 -23.30 -29.28
C GLU A 16 -47.36 -23.25 -30.77
N VAL A 17 -48.35 -22.43 -31.14
CA VAL A 17 -48.78 -22.24 -32.52
C VAL A 17 -48.91 -20.74 -32.79
N CYS A 18 -47.96 -20.18 -33.53
CA CYS A 18 -48.02 -18.79 -33.97
C CYS A 18 -49.14 -18.62 -35.02
N PRO A 19 -50.12 -17.73 -34.81
CA PRO A 19 -51.21 -17.53 -35.77
C PRO A 19 -50.77 -16.97 -37.13
N LEU A 20 -49.53 -16.48 -37.26
CA LEU A 20 -48.98 -15.95 -38.50
C LEU A 20 -48.14 -16.96 -39.30
N CYS A 21 -47.48 -17.91 -38.64
CA CYS A 21 -46.54 -18.83 -39.31
C CYS A 21 -46.71 -20.31 -38.94
N GLY A 22 -47.65 -20.66 -38.04
CA GLY A 22 -47.92 -22.03 -37.61
C GLY A 22 -46.86 -22.68 -36.71
N GLU A 23 -45.68 -22.07 -36.57
CA GLU A 23 -44.57 -22.58 -35.74
C GLU A 23 -44.67 -22.15 -34.27
N SER A 24 -44.03 -22.93 -33.39
CA SER A 24 -43.81 -22.53 -32.00
C SER A 24 -42.79 -21.40 -31.90
N LYS A 25 -43.09 -20.38 -31.10
CA LYS A 25 -42.19 -19.25 -30.81
C LYS A 25 -41.98 -19.14 -29.30
N THR A 26 -40.72 -19.09 -28.88
CA THR A 26 -40.36 -18.85 -27.48
C THR A 26 -39.54 -17.58 -27.34
N GLY A 27 -39.87 -16.74 -26.35
CA GLY A 27 -39.09 -15.54 -26.05
C GLY A 27 -37.65 -15.85 -25.63
N ALA A 28 -36.76 -14.87 -25.64
CA ALA A 28 -35.41 -14.99 -25.10
C ALA A 28 -35.27 -14.12 -23.85
N PHE A 29 -34.49 -14.57 -22.87
CA PHE A 29 -34.13 -13.72 -21.74
C PHE A 29 -33.23 -12.55 -22.21
N PRO A 30 -33.29 -11.39 -21.53
CA PRO A 30 -32.31 -10.33 -21.72
C PRO A 30 -30.87 -10.87 -21.59
N LYS A 31 -29.92 -10.29 -22.35
CA LYS A 31 -28.53 -10.79 -22.43
C LYS A 31 -27.80 -10.83 -21.08
N ASP A 32 -28.26 -10.03 -20.12
CA ASP A 32 -27.73 -9.91 -18.78
C ASP A 32 -28.38 -10.85 -17.76
N VAL A 33 -29.47 -11.55 -18.12
CA VAL A 33 -30.10 -12.62 -17.31
C VAL A 33 -29.48 -13.96 -17.68
N LYS A 34 -28.54 -14.43 -16.85
CA LYS A 34 -27.68 -15.60 -17.16
C LYS A 34 -27.88 -16.79 -16.24
N ALA A 35 -28.72 -16.66 -15.22
CA ALA A 35 -28.98 -17.70 -14.24
C ALA A 35 -30.38 -17.56 -13.65
N ASN A 36 -30.90 -18.64 -13.07
CA ASN A 36 -32.20 -18.65 -12.39
C ASN A 36 -32.27 -17.63 -11.24
N VAL A 37 -31.15 -17.37 -10.56
CA VAL A 37 -31.01 -16.32 -9.57
C VAL A 37 -29.70 -15.56 -9.81
N GLN A 38 -29.78 -14.24 -9.88
CA GLN A 38 -28.61 -13.37 -9.99
C GLN A 38 -28.75 -12.12 -9.12
N TYR A 39 -27.62 -11.67 -8.57
CA TYR A 39 -27.60 -10.53 -7.65
C TYR A 39 -27.17 -9.27 -8.38
N GLY A 40 -27.88 -8.16 -8.16
CA GLY A 40 -27.56 -6.87 -8.76
C GLY A 40 -26.18 -6.32 -8.36
N LYS A 41 -25.62 -5.44 -9.19
CA LYS A 41 -24.29 -4.85 -9.00
C LYS A 41 -24.15 -4.09 -7.67
N ASN A 42 -25.23 -3.46 -7.19
CA ASN A 42 -25.23 -2.73 -5.92
C ASN A 42 -24.96 -3.65 -4.71
N LEU A 43 -25.63 -4.81 -4.67
CA LEU A 43 -25.45 -5.80 -3.62
C LEU A 43 -24.08 -6.48 -3.72
N GLN A 44 -23.65 -6.82 -4.94
CA GLN A 44 -22.30 -7.36 -5.16
C GLN A 44 -21.22 -6.36 -4.70
N ALA A 45 -21.38 -5.06 -4.99
CA ALA A 45 -20.45 -4.04 -4.54
C ALA A 45 -20.41 -3.92 -3.02
N LEU A 46 -21.58 -4.01 -2.35
CA LEU A 46 -21.67 -3.99 -0.90
C LEU A 46 -20.92 -5.18 -0.27
N VAL A 47 -21.11 -6.39 -0.82
CA VAL A 47 -20.41 -7.61 -0.39
C VAL A 47 -18.89 -7.43 -0.45
N VAL A 48 -18.37 -6.94 -1.59
CA VAL A 48 -16.93 -6.73 -1.77
C VAL A 48 -16.42 -5.62 -0.84
N ALA A 49 -17.15 -4.53 -0.68
CA ALA A 49 -16.76 -3.43 0.20
C ALA A 49 -16.68 -3.87 1.68
N PHE A 50 -17.65 -4.67 2.15
CA PHE A 50 -17.59 -5.29 3.47
C PHE A 50 -16.40 -6.24 3.61
N ASN A 51 -16.16 -7.09 2.62
CA ASN A 51 -15.06 -8.06 2.71
C ASN A 51 -13.68 -7.39 2.70
N THR A 52 -13.51 -6.35 1.89
CA THR A 52 -12.24 -5.66 1.69
C THR A 52 -12.04 -4.59 2.77
N VAL A 53 -12.53 -3.38 2.52
CA VAL A 53 -12.37 -2.20 3.38
C VAL A 53 -13.00 -2.41 4.75
N GLY A 54 -14.19 -3.01 4.81
CA GLY A 54 -14.87 -3.30 6.07
C GLY A 54 -14.20 -4.40 6.89
N ALA A 55 -13.25 -5.13 6.32
CA ALA A 55 -12.58 -6.28 6.90
C ALA A 55 -13.53 -7.37 7.46
N VAL A 56 -14.80 -7.38 7.04
CA VAL A 56 -15.83 -8.32 7.52
C VAL A 56 -15.53 -9.71 6.98
N SER A 57 -15.64 -10.74 7.82
CA SER A 57 -15.44 -12.12 7.40
C SER A 57 -16.59 -12.60 6.52
N VAL A 58 -16.34 -13.61 5.68
CA VAL A 58 -17.36 -14.17 4.78
C VAL A 58 -18.62 -14.63 5.53
N ASN A 59 -18.45 -15.31 6.67
CA ASN A 59 -19.57 -15.76 7.50
C ASN A 59 -20.35 -14.57 8.09
N ARG A 60 -19.67 -13.54 8.57
CA ARG A 60 -20.34 -12.33 9.09
C ARG A 60 -21.09 -11.57 7.99
N ILE A 61 -20.58 -11.55 6.75
CA ILE A 61 -21.32 -10.97 5.62
C ILE A 61 -22.61 -11.75 5.37
N HIS A 62 -22.55 -13.09 5.40
CA HIS A 62 -23.75 -13.93 5.28
C HIS A 62 -24.77 -13.62 6.39
N GLU A 63 -24.34 -13.58 7.65
CA GLU A 63 -25.19 -13.26 8.81
C GLU A 63 -25.80 -11.86 8.72
N ILE A 64 -25.02 -10.84 8.37
CA ILE A 64 -25.49 -9.46 8.23
C ILE A 64 -26.50 -9.34 7.10
N LEU A 65 -26.21 -9.92 5.93
CA LEU A 65 -27.11 -9.83 4.77
C LEU A 65 -28.41 -10.61 5.00
N GLY A 66 -28.35 -11.77 5.64
CA GLY A 66 -29.53 -12.54 6.01
C GLY A 66 -30.36 -11.84 7.10
N GLY A 67 -29.72 -11.42 8.20
CA GLY A 67 -30.43 -10.90 9.37
C GLY A 67 -30.92 -9.46 9.24
N VAL A 68 -30.14 -8.58 8.60
CA VAL A 68 -30.46 -7.15 8.50
C VAL A 68 -31.22 -6.82 7.23
N PHE A 69 -30.87 -7.46 6.12
CA PHE A 69 -31.43 -7.14 4.79
C PHE A 69 -32.40 -8.19 4.27
N ASN A 70 -32.59 -9.30 4.99
CA ASN A 70 -33.37 -10.46 4.53
C ASN A 70 -32.89 -11.02 3.18
N ILE A 71 -31.57 -10.99 2.95
CA ILE A 71 -30.91 -11.49 1.74
C ILE A 71 -30.02 -12.69 2.14
N PRO A 72 -30.52 -13.95 2.07
CA PRO A 72 -29.82 -15.13 2.54
C PRO A 72 -28.73 -15.61 1.56
N LEU A 73 -27.70 -14.78 1.35
CA LEU A 73 -26.57 -15.09 0.48
C LEU A 73 -25.67 -16.15 1.09
N SER A 74 -25.50 -17.32 0.45
CA SER A 74 -24.56 -18.33 0.93
C SER A 74 -23.12 -17.81 1.02
N THR A 75 -22.32 -18.38 1.93
CA THR A 75 -20.89 -18.05 2.06
C THR A 75 -20.10 -18.32 0.78
N GLY A 76 -20.47 -19.37 0.04
CA GLY A 76 -19.92 -19.67 -1.29
C GLY A 76 -20.23 -18.56 -2.30
N THR A 77 -21.46 -18.03 -2.30
CA THR A 77 -21.84 -16.91 -3.16
C THR A 77 -21.07 -15.64 -2.82
N VAL A 78 -20.89 -15.34 -1.53
CA VAL A 78 -20.08 -14.21 -1.06
C VAL A 78 -18.65 -14.32 -1.59
N LYS A 79 -18.01 -15.48 -1.42
CA LYS A 79 -16.66 -15.74 -1.94
C LYS A 79 -16.60 -15.55 -3.45
N ASN A 80 -17.54 -16.13 -4.20
CA ASN A 80 -17.58 -16.04 -5.66
C ASN A 80 -17.75 -14.59 -6.14
N ILE A 81 -18.53 -13.76 -5.45
CA ILE A 81 -18.65 -12.33 -5.77
C ILE A 81 -17.29 -11.63 -5.62
N VAL A 82 -16.59 -11.88 -4.52
CA VAL A 82 -15.26 -11.30 -4.26
C VAL A 82 -14.24 -11.75 -5.31
N SER A 83 -14.13 -13.06 -5.56
CA SER A 83 -13.21 -13.61 -6.56
C SER A 83 -13.47 -13.05 -7.96
N ARG A 84 -14.73 -12.97 -8.40
CA ARG A 84 -15.06 -12.36 -9.71
C ARG A 84 -14.68 -10.89 -9.78
N CYS A 85 -14.84 -10.14 -8.69
CA CYS A 85 -14.40 -8.75 -8.65
C CYS A 85 -12.87 -8.64 -8.70
N ALA A 86 -12.15 -9.49 -7.99
CA ALA A 86 -10.69 -9.57 -8.02
C ALA A 86 -10.16 -9.91 -9.42
N GLU A 87 -10.79 -10.83 -10.14
CA GLU A 87 -10.44 -11.13 -11.53
C GLU A 87 -10.63 -9.90 -12.45
N LYS A 88 -11.73 -9.16 -12.28
CA LYS A 88 -12.01 -7.96 -13.08
C LYS A 88 -11.04 -6.79 -12.84
N VAL A 89 -10.35 -6.72 -11.70
CA VAL A 89 -9.38 -5.64 -11.45
C VAL A 89 -8.00 -5.91 -12.05
N LYS A 90 -7.68 -7.14 -12.48
CA LYS A 90 -6.34 -7.49 -12.99
C LYS A 90 -5.80 -6.54 -14.07
N PRO A 91 -6.58 -6.13 -15.10
CA PRO A 91 -6.08 -5.18 -16.10
C PRO A 91 -5.69 -3.82 -15.50
N ALA A 92 -6.45 -3.34 -14.51
CA ALA A 92 -6.14 -2.10 -13.81
C ALA A 92 -4.88 -2.23 -12.95
N LEU A 93 -4.58 -3.41 -12.42
CA LEU A 93 -3.35 -3.66 -11.66
C LEU A 93 -2.10 -3.53 -12.54
N GLU A 94 -2.15 -4.02 -13.78
CA GLU A 94 -1.04 -3.83 -14.72
C GLU A 94 -0.84 -2.35 -15.07
N LEU A 95 -1.92 -1.61 -15.28
CA LEU A 95 -1.84 -0.17 -15.52
C LEU A 95 -1.26 0.57 -14.30
N ILE A 96 -1.71 0.23 -13.08
CA ILE A 96 -1.16 0.76 -11.84
C ILE A 96 0.35 0.49 -11.74
N ARG A 97 0.77 -0.75 -12.02
CA ARG A 97 2.18 -1.16 -11.99
C ARG A 97 3.01 -0.33 -12.96
N GLN A 98 2.52 -0.18 -14.20
CA GLN A 98 3.16 0.65 -15.23
C GLN A 98 3.25 2.13 -14.83
N LYS A 99 2.15 2.71 -14.34
CA LYS A 99 2.14 4.12 -13.90
C LYS A 99 3.08 4.38 -12.73
N LEU A 100 3.27 3.41 -11.84
CA LEU A 100 4.27 3.49 -10.78
C LEU A 100 5.70 3.40 -11.33
N SER A 101 5.98 2.49 -12.28
CA SER A 101 7.32 2.39 -12.89
C SER A 101 7.71 3.64 -13.68
N GLU A 102 6.74 4.35 -14.26
CA GLU A 102 6.94 5.61 -15.00
C GLU A 102 7.00 6.85 -14.08
N SER A 103 6.71 6.70 -12.79
CA SER A 103 6.63 7.85 -11.88
C SER A 103 8.02 8.32 -11.41
N SER A 104 8.12 9.58 -11.02
CA SER A 104 9.38 10.16 -10.53
C SER A 104 9.71 9.78 -9.08
N LEU A 105 8.69 9.42 -8.30
CA LEU A 105 8.81 9.09 -6.88
C LEU A 105 7.80 8.03 -6.47
N VAL A 106 8.27 7.01 -5.76
CA VAL A 106 7.44 5.99 -5.10
C VAL A 106 7.85 5.81 -3.64
N HIS A 107 6.88 5.35 -2.86
CA HIS A 107 6.96 4.97 -1.47
C HIS A 107 6.89 3.45 -1.36
N CYS A 108 7.83 2.88 -0.63
CA CYS A 108 7.97 1.44 -0.48
C CYS A 108 7.94 1.04 1.00
N ASP A 109 7.20 -0.01 1.33
CA ASP A 109 7.16 -0.59 2.67
C ASP A 109 6.65 -2.05 2.59
N GLU A 110 6.91 -2.85 3.62
CA GLU A 110 6.39 -4.21 3.71
C GLU A 110 5.77 -4.51 5.07
N THR A 111 4.81 -5.44 5.07
CA THR A 111 4.25 -5.93 6.32
C THR A 111 3.99 -7.43 6.29
N GLY A 112 4.28 -8.09 7.41
CA GLY A 112 4.00 -9.52 7.58
C GLY A 112 2.50 -9.80 7.66
N THR A 113 2.04 -10.86 7.02
CA THR A 113 0.68 -11.39 7.14
C THR A 113 0.72 -12.91 7.27
N ASN A 114 -0.30 -13.48 7.93
CA ASN A 114 -0.43 -14.93 8.05
C ASN A 114 -1.29 -15.45 6.89
N ILE A 115 -0.73 -16.36 6.10
CA ILE A 115 -1.43 -17.11 5.05
C ILE A 115 -1.26 -18.59 5.35
N ASP A 116 -2.37 -19.26 5.60
CA ASP A 116 -2.44 -20.69 5.89
C ASP A 116 -1.43 -21.13 6.98
N GLY A 117 -1.43 -20.39 8.09
CA GLY A 117 -0.55 -20.63 9.23
C GLY A 117 0.89 -20.16 9.03
N LYS A 118 1.28 -19.67 7.85
CA LYS A 118 2.67 -19.33 7.51
C LYS A 118 2.84 -17.83 7.29
N LEU A 119 3.95 -17.29 7.81
CA LEU A 119 4.32 -15.89 7.58
C LEU A 119 4.63 -15.65 6.10
N HIS A 120 3.89 -14.71 5.52
CA HIS A 120 4.15 -14.13 4.21
C HIS A 120 4.33 -12.61 4.38
N TRP A 121 4.79 -11.96 3.34
CA TRP A 121 5.06 -10.53 3.32
C TRP A 121 4.23 -9.89 2.23
N VAL A 122 3.48 -8.86 2.60
CA VAL A 122 2.89 -7.94 1.64
C VAL A 122 3.89 -6.85 1.35
N HIS A 123 4.17 -6.64 0.07
CA HIS A 123 5.01 -5.58 -0.45
C HIS A 123 4.14 -4.49 -1.02
N ASN A 124 4.43 -3.24 -0.69
CA ASN A 124 3.71 -2.09 -1.22
C ASN A 124 4.67 -1.17 -1.98
N VAL A 125 4.26 -0.78 -3.18
CA VAL A 125 4.84 0.33 -3.93
C VAL A 125 3.71 1.30 -4.27
N SER A 126 3.87 2.57 -3.95
CA SER A 126 2.76 3.53 -4.01
C SER A 126 3.25 4.96 -4.21
N ASN A 127 2.39 5.85 -4.71
CA ASN A 127 2.63 7.30 -4.71
C ASN A 127 1.33 8.05 -4.37
N GLY A 128 1.27 9.35 -4.64
CA GLY A 128 0.06 10.15 -4.37
C GLY A 128 -1.19 9.72 -5.14
N SER A 129 -1.04 8.98 -6.24
CA SER A 129 -2.13 8.60 -7.15
C SER A 129 -2.39 7.09 -7.21
N TYR A 130 -1.36 6.27 -7.03
CA TYR A 130 -1.42 4.83 -7.28
C TYR A 130 -0.92 4.02 -6.08
N THR A 131 -1.47 2.81 -5.91
CA THR A 131 -1.05 1.83 -4.90
C THR A 131 -1.01 0.45 -5.51
N TYR A 132 0.12 -0.24 -5.35
CA TYR A 132 0.30 -1.61 -5.80
C TYR A 132 0.83 -2.48 -4.65
N MET A 133 0.03 -3.49 -4.29
CA MET A 133 0.32 -4.45 -3.23
C MET A 133 0.43 -5.86 -3.80
N THR A 134 1.47 -6.59 -3.40
CA THR A 134 1.62 -8.00 -3.76
C THR A 134 2.02 -8.83 -2.55
N VAL A 135 1.77 -10.15 -2.61
CA VAL A 135 2.16 -11.10 -1.56
C VAL A 135 3.33 -11.95 -2.02
N SER A 136 4.32 -12.13 -1.14
CA SER A 136 5.45 -13.03 -1.35
C SER A 136 5.79 -13.80 -0.08
N LYS A 137 6.36 -15.01 -0.23
CA LYS A 137 6.95 -15.75 0.90
C LYS A 137 8.19 -15.05 1.45
N LYS A 138 8.88 -14.25 0.64
CA LYS A 138 10.13 -13.58 1.00
C LYS A 138 9.86 -12.10 1.28
N ARG A 139 10.46 -11.58 2.35
CA ARG A 139 10.55 -10.12 2.59
C ARG A 139 11.67 -9.47 1.79
N GLY A 140 12.79 -10.18 1.63
CA GLY A 140 14.06 -9.67 1.12
C GLY A 140 14.00 -9.05 -0.27
N TYR A 141 15.18 -8.72 -0.79
CA TYR A 141 15.37 -8.28 -2.17
C TYR A 141 14.56 -9.10 -3.19
N GLU A 142 14.55 -10.43 -3.08
CA GLU A 142 13.73 -11.31 -3.95
C GLU A 142 12.22 -11.03 -3.85
N GLY A 143 11.72 -10.72 -2.66
CA GLY A 143 10.33 -10.34 -2.45
C GLY A 143 10.01 -9.00 -3.10
N ILE A 144 10.85 -7.99 -2.84
CA ILE A 144 10.69 -6.66 -3.44
C ILE A 144 10.79 -6.74 -4.97
N LYS A 145 11.78 -7.48 -5.50
CA LYS A 145 11.98 -7.71 -6.93
C LYS A 145 10.76 -8.36 -7.57
N SER A 146 10.14 -9.32 -6.87
CA SER A 146 8.93 -10.01 -7.37
C SER A 146 7.69 -9.11 -7.52
N THR A 147 7.72 -7.87 -7.01
CA THR A 147 6.67 -6.88 -7.29
C THR A 147 6.63 -6.48 -8.76
N GLY A 148 7.75 -6.56 -9.49
CA GLY A 148 7.84 -6.13 -10.88
C GLY A 148 7.70 -4.61 -11.09
N VAL A 149 7.87 -3.80 -10.04
CA VAL A 149 7.92 -2.33 -10.15
C VAL A 149 9.36 -1.83 -10.08
N LEU A 150 10.07 -2.14 -8.99
CA LEU A 150 11.42 -1.62 -8.74
C LEU A 150 12.55 -2.13 -9.65
N PRO A 151 12.49 -3.33 -10.27
CA PRO A 151 13.59 -3.81 -11.12
C PRO A 151 13.94 -2.87 -12.29
N ASP A 152 12.94 -2.21 -12.87
CA ASP A 152 13.09 -1.33 -14.04
C ASP A 152 12.82 0.15 -13.68
N TYR A 153 12.84 0.47 -12.38
CA TYR A 153 12.54 1.80 -11.88
C TYR A 153 13.82 2.62 -11.73
N HIS A 154 13.79 3.87 -12.21
CA HIS A 154 14.94 4.79 -12.17
C HIS A 154 14.69 6.08 -11.39
N GLY A 155 13.53 6.19 -10.74
CA GLY A 155 13.14 7.37 -9.96
C GLY A 155 13.65 7.37 -8.52
N ILE A 156 12.94 8.10 -7.67
CA ILE A 156 13.22 8.19 -6.24
C ILE A 156 12.39 7.14 -5.48
N ILE A 157 13.02 6.37 -4.60
CA ILE A 157 12.32 5.48 -3.68
C ILE A 157 12.40 6.01 -2.25
N VAL A 158 11.27 6.14 -1.57
CA VAL A 158 11.17 6.51 -0.16
C VAL A 158 10.92 5.25 0.66
N HIS A 159 11.81 4.93 1.59
CA HIS A 159 11.71 3.71 2.41
C HIS A 159 12.27 3.89 3.82
N ASP A 160 12.03 2.91 4.70
CA ASP A 160 12.42 2.88 6.12
C ASP A 160 13.92 2.63 6.38
N CYS A 161 14.78 2.81 5.37
CA CYS A 161 16.21 2.47 5.39
C CYS A 161 16.53 0.97 5.58
N TRP A 162 15.59 0.05 5.29
CA TRP A 162 15.91 -1.36 5.32
C TRP A 162 16.97 -1.78 4.28
N THR A 163 17.90 -2.66 4.69
CA THR A 163 19.10 -2.99 3.92
C THR A 163 18.81 -3.56 2.52
N SER A 164 17.71 -4.28 2.34
CA SER A 164 17.39 -4.92 1.04
C SER A 164 17.13 -3.92 -0.08
N TYR A 165 16.63 -2.72 0.23
CA TYR A 165 16.43 -1.67 -0.77
C TYR A 165 17.73 -1.22 -1.41
N TRP A 166 18.82 -1.16 -0.64
CA TRP A 166 20.13 -0.72 -1.13
C TRP A 166 20.80 -1.67 -2.13
N LYS A 167 20.12 -2.77 -2.54
CA LYS A 167 20.55 -3.61 -3.65
C LYS A 167 20.05 -3.11 -5.01
N PHE A 168 19.09 -2.18 -5.04
CA PHE A 168 18.66 -1.49 -6.24
C PHE A 168 19.60 -0.30 -6.45
N ASN A 169 20.54 -0.41 -7.40
CA ASN A 169 21.58 0.60 -7.58
C ASN A 169 21.16 1.73 -8.54
N ASP A 170 20.19 1.47 -9.41
CA ASP A 170 19.76 2.39 -10.47
C ASP A 170 18.64 3.34 -10.02
N VAL A 171 18.39 3.43 -8.70
CA VAL A 171 17.39 4.31 -8.08
C VAL A 171 18.06 5.34 -7.18
N THR A 172 17.38 6.47 -6.98
CA THR A 172 17.77 7.42 -5.93
C THR A 172 17.05 7.07 -4.63
N HIS A 173 17.80 6.84 -3.55
CA HIS A 173 17.22 6.53 -2.24
C HIS A 173 16.86 7.79 -1.45
N SER A 174 15.67 7.79 -0.85
CA SER A 174 15.24 8.70 0.22
C SER A 174 14.90 7.90 1.47
N VAL A 175 15.42 8.31 2.61
CA VAL A 175 15.17 7.63 3.89
C VAL A 175 14.03 8.31 4.65
N CYS A 176 13.08 7.51 5.14
CA CYS A 176 12.02 7.95 6.03
C CYS A 176 12.59 8.52 7.33
N CYS A 177 12.58 9.86 7.47
CA CYS A 177 13.10 10.51 8.66
C CYS A 177 12.19 10.30 9.88
N ALA A 178 10.90 9.97 9.70
CA ALA A 178 10.03 9.61 10.82
C ALA A 178 10.48 8.32 11.54
N HIS A 179 11.06 7.35 10.82
CA HIS A 179 11.68 6.17 11.43
C HIS A 179 12.94 6.56 12.23
N LEU A 180 13.79 7.40 11.64
CA LEU A 180 14.98 7.91 12.33
C LEU A 180 14.63 8.68 13.60
N LEU A 181 13.60 9.53 13.56
CA LEU A 181 13.12 10.26 14.75
C LEU A 181 12.66 9.31 15.86
N ARG A 182 11.98 8.20 15.54
CA ARG A 182 11.59 7.19 16.54
C ARG A 182 12.80 6.52 17.19
N GLU A 183 13.81 6.16 16.39
CA GLU A 183 15.04 5.57 16.93
C GLU A 183 15.84 6.57 17.79
N LEU A 184 15.92 7.82 17.35
CA LEU A 184 16.56 8.91 18.11
C LEU A 184 15.84 9.20 19.43
N ASN A 185 14.50 9.18 19.44
CA ASN A 185 13.71 9.27 20.68
C ASN A 185 14.04 8.11 21.62
N GLY A 186 14.04 6.88 21.11
CA GLY A 186 14.37 5.71 21.91
C GLY A 186 15.78 5.79 22.52
N ILE A 187 16.77 6.37 21.82
CA ILE A 187 18.09 6.60 22.41
C ILE A 187 18.02 7.73 23.46
N ALA A 188 17.42 8.87 23.14
CA ALA A 188 17.36 10.00 24.07
C ALA A 188 16.63 9.67 25.38
N GLU A 189 15.61 8.81 25.33
CA GLU A 189 14.82 8.37 26.49
C GLU A 189 15.56 7.31 27.34
N ASN A 190 16.18 6.32 26.69
CA ASN A 190 16.84 5.21 27.40
C ASN A 190 18.31 5.48 27.74
N HIS A 191 18.91 6.48 27.10
CA HIS A 191 20.31 6.85 27.24
C HIS A 191 20.47 8.38 27.28
N PRO A 192 20.03 9.05 28.36
CA PRO A 192 20.08 10.51 28.46
C PRO A 192 21.50 11.10 28.31
N GLU A 193 22.54 10.32 28.60
CA GLU A 193 23.94 10.68 28.40
C GLU A 193 24.31 10.88 26.92
N GLN A 194 23.54 10.28 26.00
CA GLN A 194 23.71 10.37 24.55
C GLN A 194 23.12 11.67 23.99
N ALA A 195 23.64 12.81 24.48
CA ALA A 195 23.11 14.14 24.17
C ALA A 195 23.04 14.44 22.66
N TRP A 196 23.91 13.83 21.85
CA TRP A 196 23.89 13.94 20.40
C TRP A 196 22.55 13.51 19.78
N ALA A 197 21.86 12.51 20.37
CA ALA A 197 20.61 11.97 19.81
C ALA A 197 19.50 13.03 19.82
N ARG A 198 19.37 13.78 20.93
CA ARG A 198 18.44 14.91 21.04
C ARG A 198 18.82 16.04 20.09
N LYS A 199 20.10 16.43 20.04
CA LYS A 199 20.59 17.45 19.10
C LYS A 199 20.30 17.07 17.64
N PHE A 200 20.50 15.81 17.28
CA PHE A 200 20.27 15.30 15.93
C PHE A 200 18.78 15.28 15.57
N LYS A 201 17.92 14.86 16.51
CA LYS A 201 16.45 14.94 16.37
C LYS A 201 16.02 16.38 16.10
N GLU A 202 16.47 17.33 16.93
CA GLU A 202 16.16 18.76 16.77
C GLU A 202 16.66 19.29 15.42
N HIS A 203 17.85 18.85 14.98
CA HIS A 203 18.41 19.21 13.67
C HIS A 203 17.55 18.70 12.50
N LEU A 204 17.12 17.44 12.49
CA LEU A 204 16.21 16.90 11.47
C LEU A 204 14.88 17.68 11.42
N LEU A 205 14.33 18.04 12.59
CA LEU A 205 13.11 18.85 12.66
C LEU A 205 13.33 20.29 12.16
N ARG A 206 14.51 20.88 12.37
CA ARG A 206 14.88 22.17 11.79
C ARG A 206 14.98 22.09 10.26
N MET A 207 15.57 21.04 9.71
CA MET A 207 15.62 20.80 8.26
C MET A 207 14.20 20.66 7.68
N LYS A 208 13.33 19.88 8.32
CA LYS A 208 11.92 19.74 7.91
C LYS A 208 11.21 21.09 7.89
N ARG A 209 11.34 21.89 8.97
CA ARG A 209 10.74 23.24 9.04
C ARG A 209 11.26 24.17 7.94
N ALA A 210 12.54 24.08 7.59
CA ALA A 210 13.10 24.89 6.50
C ALA A 210 12.50 24.50 5.14
N LYS A 211 12.36 23.20 4.87
CA LYS A 211 11.64 22.69 3.69
C LYS A 211 10.19 23.21 3.68
N ASP A 212 9.45 22.98 4.76
CA ASP A 212 8.02 23.30 4.83
C ASP A 212 7.78 24.82 4.62
N LYS A 213 8.65 25.67 5.19
CA LYS A 213 8.63 27.12 4.96
C LYS A 213 8.93 27.51 3.52
N ALA A 214 9.87 26.83 2.85
CA ALA A 214 10.19 27.09 1.45
C ALA A 214 9.00 26.76 0.53
N ILE A 215 8.36 25.60 0.75
CA ILE A 215 7.15 25.20 0.02
C ILE A 215 6.02 26.19 0.26
N ALA A 216 5.76 26.58 1.52
CA ALA A 216 4.72 27.55 1.86
C ALA A 216 4.97 28.94 1.22
N ALA A 217 6.24 29.28 0.97
CA ALA A 217 6.63 30.49 0.26
C ALA A 217 6.66 30.33 -1.27
N GLY A 218 6.12 29.23 -1.82
CA GLY A 218 6.07 28.98 -3.26
C GLY A 218 7.42 28.73 -3.93
N LYS A 219 8.43 28.31 -3.16
CA LYS A 219 9.77 28.01 -3.71
C LYS A 219 9.83 26.57 -4.20
N ASP A 220 10.52 26.37 -5.32
CA ASP A 220 10.79 25.03 -5.86
C ASP A 220 12.06 24.40 -5.28
N TYR A 221 12.95 25.21 -4.70
CA TYR A 221 14.21 24.76 -4.11
C TYR A 221 14.64 25.61 -2.90
N LEU A 222 15.49 25.01 -2.06
CA LEU A 222 16.24 25.74 -1.04
C LEU A 222 17.59 26.20 -1.60
N SER A 223 18.08 27.35 -1.16
CA SER A 223 19.38 27.84 -1.61
C SER A 223 20.49 26.83 -1.28
N VAL A 224 21.48 26.72 -2.17
CA VAL A 224 22.64 25.84 -1.98
C VAL A 224 23.34 26.15 -0.65
N PHE A 225 23.44 27.44 -0.30
CA PHE A 225 24.01 27.87 0.98
C PHE A 225 23.23 27.30 2.17
N THR A 226 21.90 27.36 2.15
CA THR A 226 21.04 26.80 3.21
C THR A 226 21.22 25.28 3.32
N ILE A 227 21.21 24.56 2.20
CA ILE A 227 21.39 23.10 2.18
C ILE A 227 22.77 22.74 2.76
N GLN A 228 23.83 23.43 2.34
CA GLN A 228 25.19 23.18 2.82
C GLN A 228 25.35 23.52 4.31
N LYS A 229 24.68 24.57 4.81
CA LYS A 229 24.64 24.87 6.24
C LYS A 229 24.09 23.69 7.03
N TYR A 230 22.92 23.16 6.65
CA TYR A 230 22.34 22.00 7.33
C TYR A 230 23.24 20.76 7.21
N LYS A 231 23.81 20.48 6.04
CA LYS A 231 24.74 19.37 5.85
C LYS A 231 26.00 19.47 6.72
N ARG A 232 26.53 20.67 6.96
CA ARG A 232 27.69 20.88 7.86
C ARG A 232 27.33 20.66 9.31
N GLU A 233 26.21 21.23 9.77
CA GLU A 233 25.69 21.00 11.12
C GLU A 233 25.43 19.51 11.38
N TYR A 234 24.89 18.78 10.39
CA TYR A 234 24.73 17.33 10.43
C TYR A 234 26.05 16.61 10.72
N ASP A 235 27.13 16.94 10.00
CA ASP A 235 28.44 16.31 10.19
C ASP A 235 29.04 16.60 11.55
N ILE A 236 28.83 17.81 12.07
CA ILE A 236 29.28 18.20 13.42
C ILE A 236 28.62 17.29 14.46
N ILE A 237 27.29 17.10 14.39
CA ILE A 237 26.57 16.26 15.35
C ILE A 237 26.99 14.78 15.20
N ILE A 238 27.25 14.29 13.99
CA ILE A 238 27.77 12.93 13.78
C ILE A 238 29.17 12.75 14.40
N LYS A 239 30.05 13.76 14.30
CA LYS A 239 31.36 13.72 14.97
C LYS A 239 31.21 13.66 16.49
N GLU A 240 30.32 14.47 17.07
CA GLU A 240 30.00 14.41 18.50
C GLU A 240 29.48 13.01 18.90
N ALA A 241 28.62 12.41 18.08
CA ALA A 241 28.07 11.09 18.32
C ALA A 241 29.16 10.00 18.37
N TYR A 242 30.14 10.03 17.47
CA TYR A 242 31.29 9.12 17.51
C TYR A 242 32.24 9.40 18.69
N ALA A 243 32.38 10.65 19.12
CA ALA A 243 33.20 10.97 20.29
C ALA A 243 32.60 10.38 21.58
N GLN A 244 31.27 10.41 21.72
CA GLN A 244 30.56 9.79 22.85
C GLN A 244 30.45 8.26 22.73
N ASN A 245 30.63 7.73 21.53
CA ASN A 245 30.56 6.30 21.25
C ASN A 245 31.80 5.89 20.44
N PRO A 246 32.97 5.76 21.10
CA PRO A 246 34.18 5.35 20.42
C PRO A 246 34.02 3.93 19.86
N ILE A 247 34.56 3.70 18.65
CA ILE A 247 34.58 2.38 18.04
C ILE A 247 35.60 1.54 18.80
N ALA A 248 35.14 0.48 19.45
CA ALA A 248 36.03 -0.45 20.14
C ALA A 248 37.07 -1.05 19.17
N GLU A 249 38.34 -1.07 19.60
CA GLU A 249 39.40 -1.70 18.83
C GLU A 249 39.13 -3.20 18.65
N PRO A 250 39.46 -3.77 17.48
CA PRO A 250 39.30 -5.20 17.25
C PRO A 250 40.23 -5.97 18.20
N VAL A 251 39.64 -6.66 19.17
CA VAL A 251 40.40 -7.60 20.02
C VAL A 251 40.96 -8.69 19.11
N ARG A 252 42.30 -8.71 18.94
CA ARG A 252 43.09 -9.53 17.99
C ARG A 252 42.78 -11.04 17.97
N LYS A 253 41.99 -11.57 18.91
CA LYS A 253 41.75 -13.01 19.11
C LYS A 253 40.40 -13.54 18.59
N LYS A 254 39.47 -12.70 18.11
CA LYS A 254 38.18 -13.17 17.55
C LYS A 254 38.03 -12.78 16.08
N ARG A 255 37.86 -13.78 15.21
CA ARG A 255 37.46 -13.57 13.81
C ARG A 255 36.04 -12.99 13.78
N GLY A 256 35.85 -11.88 13.06
CA GLY A 256 34.54 -11.26 12.82
C GLY A 256 34.46 -9.78 13.21
N ARG A 257 33.48 -9.05 12.66
CA ARG A 257 33.26 -7.63 12.93
C ARG A 257 32.82 -7.44 14.39
N VAL A 258 33.45 -6.50 15.10
CA VAL A 258 33.04 -6.11 16.47
C VAL A 258 31.57 -5.68 16.46
N LYS A 259 30.76 -6.24 17.37
CA LYS A 259 29.33 -5.89 17.50
C LYS A 259 29.24 -4.40 17.86
N ARG A 260 28.60 -3.62 16.98
CA ARG A 260 28.48 -2.16 17.17
C ARG A 260 27.36 -1.77 18.16
N GLY A 261 26.45 -2.67 18.52
CA GLY A 261 25.29 -2.30 19.36
C GLY A 261 24.31 -1.38 18.61
N LYS A 262 23.19 -1.01 19.24
CA LYS A 262 22.12 -0.24 18.57
C LYS A 262 22.54 1.21 18.25
N ILE A 263 23.24 1.86 19.18
CA ILE A 263 23.61 3.28 19.10
C ILE A 263 24.62 3.53 17.95
N LEU A 264 25.78 2.86 17.96
CA LEU A 264 26.76 2.99 16.87
C LEU A 264 26.21 2.54 15.52
N ALA A 265 25.35 1.52 15.48
CA ALA A 265 24.72 1.10 14.23
C ALA A 265 23.85 2.22 13.62
N LEU A 266 23.11 2.97 14.45
CA LEU A 266 22.38 4.16 13.98
C LEU A 266 23.34 5.26 13.52
N ILE A 267 24.38 5.57 14.29
CA ILE A 267 25.38 6.59 13.92
C ILE A 267 26.02 6.26 12.56
N ASP A 268 26.45 5.00 12.37
CA ASP A 268 27.01 4.52 11.12
C ASP A 268 26.03 4.64 9.95
N ARG A 269 24.76 4.31 10.18
CA ARG A 269 23.70 4.40 9.17
C ARG A 269 23.45 5.85 8.77
N LEU A 270 23.38 6.76 9.74
CA LEU A 270 23.23 8.20 9.52
C LEU A 270 24.43 8.79 8.77
N LYS A 271 25.66 8.38 9.10
CA LYS A 271 26.86 8.80 8.38
C LYS A 271 26.86 8.26 6.95
N LYS A 272 26.65 6.95 6.79
CA LYS A 272 26.72 6.26 5.49
C LYS A 272 25.67 6.78 4.50
N TYR A 273 24.45 7.02 4.97
CA TYR A 273 23.31 7.36 4.12
C TYR A 273 22.92 8.84 4.20
N LYS A 274 23.85 9.71 4.58
CA LYS A 274 23.60 11.16 4.71
C LYS A 274 22.89 11.77 3.50
N GLY A 275 23.32 11.42 2.28
CA GLY A 275 22.70 11.91 1.05
C GLY A 275 21.21 11.55 0.97
N ALA A 276 20.87 10.29 1.21
CA ALA A 276 19.48 9.82 1.20
C ALA A 276 18.64 10.40 2.36
N VAL A 277 19.25 10.65 3.53
CA VAL A 277 18.59 11.33 4.66
C VAL A 277 18.33 12.80 4.34
N CYS A 278 19.24 13.47 3.64
CA CYS A 278 19.11 14.90 3.30
C CYS A 278 18.34 15.17 2.01
N LEU A 279 17.98 14.14 1.23
CA LEU A 279 17.42 14.30 -0.11
C LEU A 279 16.14 15.15 -0.13
N PHE A 280 15.29 15.06 0.91
CA PHE A 280 14.08 15.88 1.03
C PHE A 280 14.36 17.39 1.10
N LEU A 281 15.56 17.77 1.53
CA LEU A 281 16.00 19.17 1.60
C LEU A 281 16.57 19.65 0.25
N GLU A 282 17.15 18.73 -0.52
CA GLU A 282 17.71 19.00 -1.85
C GLU A 282 16.64 19.05 -2.93
N LYS A 283 15.60 18.21 -2.81
CA LYS A 283 14.47 18.12 -3.72
C LYS A 283 13.17 18.28 -2.92
N LEU A 284 12.53 19.44 -2.99
CA LEU A 284 11.36 19.73 -2.13
C LEU A 284 10.16 18.80 -2.39
N GLY A 285 10.05 18.23 -3.60
CA GLY A 285 9.07 17.19 -3.94
C GLY A 285 9.28 15.85 -3.20
N VAL A 286 10.46 15.59 -2.65
CA VAL A 286 10.75 14.36 -1.89
C VAL A 286 10.24 14.52 -0.46
N PRO A 287 9.33 13.68 0.04
CA PRO A 287 8.74 13.83 1.37
C PRO A 287 9.75 13.52 2.49
N PHE A 288 9.49 14.07 3.67
CA PHE A 288 10.30 13.83 4.87
C PHE A 288 10.06 12.42 5.46
N ASP A 289 8.89 11.86 5.21
CA ASP A 289 8.44 10.59 5.77
C ASP A 289 7.87 9.67 4.69
N ASN A 290 7.59 8.42 5.09
CA ASN A 290 7.04 7.37 4.25
C ASN A 290 5.56 7.11 4.56
N ASN A 291 4.83 8.13 5.03
CA ASN A 291 3.45 7.96 5.51
C ASN A 291 2.52 7.37 4.45
N GLN A 292 2.77 7.60 3.16
CA GLN A 292 1.96 7.05 2.08
C GLN A 292 1.93 5.52 2.11
N ALA A 293 3.11 4.88 2.08
CA ALA A 293 3.19 3.42 2.13
C ALA A 293 2.66 2.86 3.45
N GLU A 294 2.99 3.49 4.58
CA GLU A 294 2.51 3.07 5.91
C GLU A 294 0.97 3.09 6.00
N ARG A 295 0.31 4.11 5.42
CA ARG A 295 -1.17 4.20 5.36
C ARG A 295 -1.76 3.14 4.46
N ASP A 296 -1.16 2.92 3.29
CA ASP A 296 -1.65 1.95 2.30
C ASP A 296 -1.65 0.53 2.86
N ILE A 297 -0.59 0.10 3.55
CA ILE A 297 -0.49 -1.27 4.09
C ILE A 297 -1.22 -1.48 5.43
N ARG A 298 -1.65 -0.41 6.11
CA ARG A 298 -2.26 -0.51 7.45
C ARG A 298 -3.48 -1.43 7.48
N ASN A 299 -4.30 -1.40 6.43
CA ASN A 299 -5.53 -2.19 6.34
C ASN A 299 -5.27 -3.70 6.35
N ILE A 300 -4.08 -4.15 5.95
CA ILE A 300 -3.69 -5.56 6.00
C ILE A 300 -3.66 -6.03 7.46
N LYS A 301 -3.08 -5.23 8.36
CA LYS A 301 -3.07 -5.55 9.80
C LYS A 301 -4.47 -5.56 10.38
N THR A 302 -5.34 -4.64 9.98
CA THR A 302 -6.75 -4.64 10.40
C THR A 302 -7.45 -5.92 9.95
N LYS A 303 -7.29 -6.32 8.69
CA LYS A 303 -7.86 -7.55 8.15
C LYS A 303 -7.34 -8.79 8.90
N THR A 304 -6.04 -8.87 9.15
CA THR A 304 -5.45 -9.97 9.93
C THR A 304 -5.99 -10.00 11.37
N LYS A 305 -6.16 -8.85 12.03
CA LYS A 305 -6.73 -8.79 13.39
C LYS A 305 -8.18 -9.31 13.44
N VAL A 306 -9.00 -8.95 12.45
CA VAL A 306 -10.43 -9.34 12.43
C VAL A 306 -10.63 -10.78 11.97
N CYS A 307 -9.89 -11.22 10.94
CA CYS A 307 -10.07 -12.53 10.33
C CYS A 307 -9.08 -13.61 10.82
N GLY A 308 -8.06 -13.23 11.61
CA GLY A 308 -7.00 -14.10 12.11
C GLY A 308 -5.93 -14.44 11.06
N CYS A 309 -6.32 -15.02 9.93
CA CYS A 309 -5.43 -15.37 8.83
C CYS A 309 -6.14 -15.39 7.47
N PHE A 310 -5.36 -15.31 6.39
CA PHE A 310 -5.85 -15.70 5.07
C PHE A 310 -5.78 -17.23 4.95
N ARG A 311 -6.89 -17.87 4.57
CA ARG A 311 -6.97 -19.34 4.45
C ARG A 311 -6.28 -19.92 3.21
N SER A 312 -5.97 -19.08 2.21
CA SER A 312 -5.26 -19.49 1.01
C SER A 312 -4.43 -18.34 0.44
N ARG A 313 -3.41 -18.69 -0.35
CA ARG A 313 -2.61 -17.72 -1.08
C ARG A 313 -3.45 -16.93 -2.09
N THR A 314 -4.29 -17.62 -2.86
CA THR A 314 -5.20 -16.98 -3.82
C THR A 314 -6.09 -15.94 -3.16
N GLY A 315 -6.69 -16.24 -2.00
CA GLY A 315 -7.52 -15.26 -1.29
C GLY A 315 -6.74 -14.03 -0.79
N ALA A 316 -5.46 -14.20 -0.46
CA ALA A 316 -4.60 -13.07 -0.12
C ALA A 316 -4.24 -12.22 -1.35
N GLU A 317 -3.95 -12.87 -2.49
CA GLU A 317 -3.66 -12.19 -3.76
C GLU A 317 -4.89 -11.43 -4.29
N GLU A 318 -6.08 -12.04 -4.25
CA GLU A 318 -7.36 -11.38 -4.56
C GLU A 318 -7.58 -10.13 -3.68
N TYR A 319 -7.35 -10.25 -2.38
CA TYR A 319 -7.48 -9.14 -1.44
C TYR A 319 -6.46 -8.03 -1.75
N MET A 320 -5.19 -8.36 -2.02
CA MET A 320 -4.18 -7.35 -2.37
C MET A 320 -4.50 -6.65 -3.68
N GLY A 321 -4.98 -7.38 -4.68
CA GLY A 321 -5.43 -6.80 -5.95
C GLY A 321 -6.59 -5.82 -5.74
N LEU A 322 -7.62 -6.24 -5.01
CA LEU A 322 -8.75 -5.35 -4.70
C LEU A 322 -8.32 -4.12 -3.89
N MET A 323 -7.46 -4.28 -2.89
CA MET A 323 -6.98 -3.15 -2.07
C MET A 323 -6.06 -2.20 -2.84
N SER A 324 -5.26 -2.71 -3.78
CA SER A 324 -4.44 -1.90 -4.70
C SER A 324 -5.33 -0.99 -5.55
N PHE A 325 -6.37 -1.57 -6.15
CA PHE A 325 -7.34 -0.81 -6.95
C PHE A 325 -8.16 0.16 -6.09
N ILE A 326 -8.68 -0.27 -4.94
CA ILE A 326 -9.50 0.58 -4.06
C ILE A 326 -8.69 1.75 -3.50
N SER A 327 -7.43 1.53 -3.08
CA SER A 327 -6.59 2.64 -2.61
C SER A 327 -6.28 3.62 -3.74
N THR A 328 -5.98 3.11 -4.94
CA THR A 328 -5.84 3.94 -6.15
C THR A 328 -7.10 4.75 -6.44
N ALA A 329 -8.29 4.14 -6.40
CA ALA A 329 -9.55 4.83 -6.64
C ALA A 329 -9.80 5.96 -5.63
N ARG A 330 -9.49 5.74 -4.35
CA ARG A 330 -9.58 6.78 -3.30
C ARG A 330 -8.65 7.96 -3.55
N LYS A 331 -7.41 7.68 -3.97
CA LYS A 331 -6.44 8.72 -4.33
C LYS A 331 -6.91 9.56 -5.53
N ASN A 332 -7.77 9.01 -6.38
CA ASN A 332 -8.37 9.67 -7.53
C ASN A 332 -9.83 10.12 -7.29
N GLY A 333 -10.25 10.26 -6.02
CA GLY A 333 -11.52 10.90 -5.66
C GLY A 333 -12.75 9.99 -5.60
N PHE A 334 -12.61 8.68 -5.75
CA PHE A 334 -13.71 7.72 -5.66
C PHE A 334 -13.73 7.02 -4.31
N ASP A 335 -14.89 6.95 -3.63
CA ASP A 335 -15.01 6.06 -2.48
C ASP A 335 -15.02 4.59 -2.89
N SER A 336 -14.84 3.72 -1.90
CA SER A 336 -14.65 2.29 -2.12
C SER A 336 -15.86 1.56 -2.69
N TYR A 337 -17.07 1.98 -2.31
CA TYR A 337 -18.27 1.33 -2.81
C TYR A 337 -18.45 1.65 -4.30
N HIS A 338 -18.32 2.93 -4.66
CA HIS A 338 -18.39 3.37 -6.05
C HIS A 338 -17.27 2.75 -6.90
N ALA A 339 -16.03 2.72 -6.41
CA ALA A 339 -14.92 2.09 -7.11
C ALA A 339 -15.21 0.62 -7.45
N VAL A 340 -15.67 -0.17 -6.48
CA VAL A 340 -16.05 -1.58 -6.71
C VAL A 340 -17.22 -1.69 -7.69
N LYS A 341 -18.22 -0.83 -7.57
CA LYS A 341 -19.36 -0.81 -8.50
C LYS A 341 -18.93 -0.52 -9.94
N MET A 342 -17.94 0.35 -10.15
CA MET A 342 -17.35 0.63 -11.46
C MET A 342 -16.66 -0.61 -12.03
N VAL A 343 -15.90 -1.36 -11.23
CA VAL A 343 -15.31 -2.65 -11.63
C VAL A 343 -16.39 -3.62 -12.10
N LEU A 344 -17.44 -3.80 -11.30
CA LEU A 344 -18.54 -4.71 -11.61
C LEU A 344 -19.31 -4.27 -12.87
N SER A 345 -19.32 -2.97 -13.15
CA SER A 345 -19.98 -2.35 -14.31
C SER A 345 -19.11 -2.29 -15.57
N GLY A 346 -17.84 -2.65 -15.51
CA GLY A 346 -16.92 -2.55 -16.65
C GLY A 346 -16.41 -1.12 -16.91
N GLN A 347 -16.52 -0.24 -15.92
CA GLN A 347 -16.17 1.19 -16.01
C GLN A 347 -14.85 1.49 -15.27
N ILE A 348 -13.95 0.52 -15.20
CA ILE A 348 -12.73 0.58 -14.36
C ILE A 348 -11.76 1.69 -14.81
N ASN A 349 -11.76 2.03 -16.11
CA ASN A 349 -10.87 3.03 -16.71
C ASN A 349 -11.13 4.47 -16.22
N GLN A 350 -12.34 4.75 -15.76
CA GLN A 350 -12.71 6.07 -15.23
C GLN A 350 -11.89 6.46 -14.00
N VAL A 351 -11.42 5.49 -13.20
CA VAL A 351 -10.52 5.74 -12.06
C VAL A 351 -9.18 6.35 -12.50
N PHE A 352 -8.77 6.08 -13.74
CA PHE A 352 -7.52 6.54 -14.32
C PHE A 352 -7.68 7.82 -15.15
N GLY A 353 -8.88 8.40 -15.21
CA GLY A 353 -9.18 9.52 -16.11
C GLY A 353 -9.11 9.15 -17.59
N ILE A 354 -9.10 7.85 -17.92
CA ILE A 354 -9.12 7.35 -19.30
C ILE A 354 -10.60 7.22 -19.68
N GLY A 355 -11.06 8.08 -20.59
CA GLY A 355 -12.41 8.05 -21.14
C GLY A 355 -12.74 6.67 -21.73
N CYS A 356 -14.01 6.28 -21.63
CA CYS A 356 -14.52 5.03 -22.22
C CYS A 356 -14.50 5.07 -23.75
#